data_AF-A0A1R0GYH9-F1
#
_entry.id   AF-A0A1R0GYH9-F1
#
_cell.length_a   1.000
_cell.length_b   1.000
_cell.length_c   1.000
_cell.angle_alpha   90.00
_cell.angle_beta   90.00
_cell.angle_gamma   90.00
#
_symmetry.space_group_name_H-M   'P 1'
#
loop_
_entity.id
_entity.type
_entity.pdbx_description
1 polymer ?
#
loop_
_entity_poly.entity_id
_entity_poly.type
_entity_poly.pdbx_seq_one_letter_code
_entity_poly.pdbx_strand_id
1 'polypeptide(L)'
;MKKLAVLFKNSGANHGDLKDPYEQKFSDNGYLSLSIPLLDFDYLLTSEQLQDIITPRGYPNFESFSTFTTTPANQSPLPYSGIIITSGNSVIALDRTIKSIISETLRESEEIRPLLLSSFALRLKSFFETPVFAIGPATSKKLESCINSIFTTTELAKCQTPPSMVLQEAPNANQLLPLIFDYIKKVDSPNFLFLCGDISLETIPKALASPIVDSNTGETIKTIELTRIVVYKTIKNDPQTVLAKLELVSDFIISNIISNGNRLNNSNDSNIDPYLVLVFFSPSGIDTVKNLIVEMPWWSHTVHLAAIGNTTAQKCADVFIKPVAKASSPSPDGLLEALNNLSNL
;
A
#
# COMPACT_ATOMS: atom_id res chain seq x y z
N MET A 1 -24.35 18.34 -18.50
CA MET A 1 -23.07 18.09 -19.20
C MET A 1 -22.26 17.09 -18.39
N LYS A 2 -21.52 16.16 -19.01
CA LYS A 2 -20.71 15.17 -18.29
C LYS A 2 -19.40 15.82 -17.84
N LYS A 3 -19.13 15.84 -16.53
CA LYS A 3 -17.81 16.20 -15.99
C LYS A 3 -16.85 15.05 -16.29
N LEU A 4 -15.60 15.30 -16.65
CA LEU A 4 -14.61 14.24 -16.88
C LEU A 4 -13.49 14.34 -15.84
N ALA A 5 -13.20 13.23 -15.18
CA ALA A 5 -12.07 13.10 -14.26
C ALA A 5 -11.08 12.07 -14.77
N VAL A 6 -9.81 12.48 -14.93
CA VAL A 6 -8.70 11.59 -15.26
C VAL A 6 -7.90 11.33 -13.98
N LEU A 7 -7.90 10.09 -13.53
CA LEU A 7 -7.32 9.67 -12.26
C LEU A 7 -5.92 9.07 -12.49
N PHE A 8 -4.89 9.83 -12.11
CA PHE A 8 -3.49 9.41 -12.14
C PHE A 8 -3.11 8.74 -10.83
N LYS A 9 -3.39 7.44 -10.76
CA LYS A 9 -3.21 6.62 -9.56
C LYS A 9 -2.23 5.48 -9.79
N ASN A 10 -1.90 4.74 -8.75
CA ASN A 10 -1.18 3.47 -8.92
C ASN A 10 -2.16 2.44 -9.50
N SER A 11 -1.68 1.42 -10.20
CA SER A 11 -2.50 0.22 -10.41
C SER A 11 -2.89 -0.26 -9.02
N GLY A 12 -4.16 -0.10 -8.67
CA GLY A 12 -4.70 -0.84 -7.54
C GLY A 12 -4.39 -2.31 -7.82
N ALA A 13 -4.08 -3.08 -6.78
CA ALA A 13 -4.26 -4.52 -6.92
C ALA A 13 -5.68 -4.70 -7.47
N ASN A 14 -5.83 -5.24 -8.70
CA ASN A 14 -7.14 -5.52 -9.28
C ASN A 14 -7.91 -6.35 -8.25
N HIS A 15 -8.74 -5.71 -7.43
CA HIS A 15 -9.42 -6.32 -6.30
C HIS A 15 -10.69 -6.98 -6.86
N GLY A 16 -10.51 -7.94 -7.78
CA GLY A 16 -11.62 -8.59 -8.49
C GLY A 16 -12.53 -7.60 -9.21
N ASP A 17 -13.78 -8.02 -9.44
CA ASP A 17 -14.83 -7.24 -10.11
C ASP A 17 -15.29 -5.98 -9.35
N LEU A 18 -14.66 -5.64 -8.23
CA LEU A 18 -15.02 -4.46 -7.45
C LEU A 18 -14.50 -3.20 -8.15
N LYS A 19 -15.46 -2.38 -8.60
CA LYS A 19 -15.21 -1.07 -9.17
C LYS A 19 -14.43 -0.20 -8.18
N ASP A 20 -13.43 0.51 -8.69
CA ASP A 20 -12.57 1.36 -7.87
C ASP A 20 -13.40 2.40 -7.09
N PRO A 21 -13.15 2.60 -5.79
CA PRO A 21 -13.99 3.46 -4.96
C PRO A 21 -13.95 4.93 -5.36
N TYR A 22 -12.85 5.42 -5.96
CA TYR A 22 -12.78 6.78 -6.49
C TYR A 22 -13.61 6.89 -7.77
N GLU A 23 -13.45 5.96 -8.70
CA GLU A 23 -14.26 5.94 -9.93
C GLU A 23 -15.76 5.81 -9.62
N GLN A 24 -16.12 4.93 -8.68
CA GLN A 24 -17.49 4.76 -8.23
C GLN A 24 -18.04 6.07 -7.64
N LYS A 25 -17.31 6.68 -6.70
CA LYS A 25 -17.74 7.94 -6.07
C LYS A 25 -17.91 9.06 -7.09
N PHE A 26 -16.99 9.18 -8.04
CA PHE A 26 -17.05 10.18 -9.10
C PHE A 26 -18.24 9.93 -10.05
N SER A 27 -18.44 8.67 -10.45
CA SER A 27 -19.59 8.23 -11.24
C SER A 27 -20.92 8.57 -10.57
N ASP A 28 -21.05 8.31 -9.27
CA ASP A 28 -22.25 8.61 -8.48
C ASP A 28 -22.54 10.12 -8.38
N ASN A 29 -21.55 10.95 -8.68
CA ASN A 29 -21.65 12.42 -8.65
C ASN A 29 -21.56 13.06 -10.05
N GLY A 30 -21.90 12.28 -11.08
CA GLY A 30 -22.07 12.77 -12.45
C GLY A 30 -20.76 13.00 -13.22
N TYR A 31 -19.63 12.52 -12.70
CA TYR A 31 -18.38 12.46 -13.45
C TYR A 31 -18.32 11.18 -14.27
N LEU A 32 -17.85 11.29 -15.50
CA LEU A 32 -17.18 10.18 -16.15
C LEU A 32 -15.75 10.12 -15.61
N SER A 33 -15.29 8.96 -15.16
CA SER A 33 -13.94 8.79 -14.61
C SER A 33 -13.13 7.83 -15.48
N LEU A 34 -11.89 8.21 -15.79
CA LEU A 34 -10.92 7.38 -16.51
C LEU A 34 -9.65 7.28 -15.68
N SER A 35 -9.17 6.07 -15.44
CA SER A 35 -7.95 5.85 -14.67
C SER A 35 -6.75 5.56 -15.55
N ILE A 36 -5.66 6.26 -15.31
CA ILE A 36 -4.36 5.98 -15.91
C ILE A 36 -3.45 5.52 -14.78
N PRO A 37 -3.16 4.20 -14.67
CA PRO A 37 -2.19 3.73 -13.70
C PRO A 37 -0.80 4.23 -14.09
N LEU A 38 -0.05 4.75 -13.12
CA LEU A 38 1.31 5.30 -13.33
C LEU A 38 2.41 4.46 -12.69
N LEU A 39 2.06 3.74 -11.65
CA LEU A 39 2.94 2.83 -10.92
C LEU A 39 2.28 1.47 -10.88
N ASP A 40 3.09 0.42 -10.98
CA ASP A 40 2.73 -0.96 -10.77
C ASP A 40 3.58 -1.58 -9.65
N PHE A 41 3.17 -2.75 -9.18
CA PHE A 41 3.84 -3.43 -8.08
C PHE A 41 4.05 -4.91 -8.39
N ASP A 42 5.31 -5.33 -8.27
CA ASP A 42 5.66 -6.74 -8.23
C ASP A 42 5.79 -7.18 -6.77
N TYR A 43 5.22 -8.32 -6.41
CA TYR A 43 5.17 -8.80 -5.03
C TYR A 43 6.11 -10.01 -4.91
N LEU A 44 7.19 -9.82 -4.14
CA LEU A 44 8.36 -10.69 -4.16
C LEU A 44 8.37 -11.73 -3.03
N LEU A 45 7.51 -11.58 -2.01
CA LEU A 45 7.49 -12.49 -0.86
C LEU A 45 6.96 -13.86 -1.27
N THR A 46 7.82 -14.87 -1.24
CA THR A 46 7.44 -16.25 -1.61
C THR A 46 6.89 -17.03 -0.41
N SER A 47 6.16 -18.12 -0.70
CA SER A 47 5.67 -19.06 0.32
C SER A 47 6.81 -19.60 1.20
N GLU A 48 7.93 -19.97 0.57
CA GLU A 48 9.14 -20.48 1.24
C GLU A 48 9.72 -19.44 2.20
N GLN A 49 9.95 -18.21 1.71
CA GLN A 49 10.46 -17.12 2.55
C GLN A 49 9.56 -16.83 3.74
N LEU A 50 8.24 -16.83 3.55
CA LEU A 50 7.31 -16.61 4.66
C LEU A 50 7.36 -17.76 5.67
N GLN A 51 7.45 -19.01 5.20
CA GLN A 51 7.59 -20.16 6.10
C GLN A 51 8.88 -20.08 6.92
N ASP A 52 10.00 -19.67 6.33
CA ASP A 52 11.26 -19.46 7.03
C ASP A 52 11.15 -18.34 8.08
N ILE A 53 10.47 -17.24 7.73
CA ILE A 53 10.26 -16.10 8.63
C ILE A 53 9.47 -16.51 9.88
N ILE A 54 8.42 -17.31 9.73
CA ILE A 54 7.50 -17.67 10.83
C ILE A 54 7.91 -18.95 11.56
N THR A 55 8.93 -19.67 11.08
CA THR A 55 9.40 -20.90 11.71
C THR A 55 10.48 -20.58 12.75
N PRO A 56 10.30 -20.97 14.02
CA PRO A 56 11.32 -20.76 15.04
C PRO A 56 12.64 -21.46 14.69
N ARG A 57 13.78 -20.85 15.06
CA ARG A 57 15.10 -21.47 14.84
C ARG A 57 15.16 -22.83 15.54
N GLY A 58 15.57 -23.87 14.81
CA GLY A 58 15.69 -25.23 15.33
C GLY A 58 14.45 -26.11 15.15
N TYR A 59 13.35 -25.58 14.60
CA TYR A 59 12.26 -26.43 14.12
C TYR A 59 12.65 -27.06 12.77
N PRO A 60 12.41 -28.37 12.57
CA PRO A 60 12.65 -29.00 11.29
C PRO A 60 11.72 -28.42 10.22
N ASN A 61 12.26 -28.25 9.00
CA ASN A 61 11.46 -27.84 7.85
C ASN A 61 10.36 -28.86 7.56
N PHE A 62 9.25 -28.38 7.00
CA PHE A 62 8.04 -29.16 6.71
C PHE A 62 8.31 -30.44 5.87
N GLU A 63 9.40 -30.50 5.13
CA GLU A 63 9.69 -31.64 4.23
C GLU A 63 9.97 -32.96 4.97
N SER A 64 10.21 -32.95 6.29
CA SER A 64 10.56 -34.14 7.06
C SER A 64 9.46 -34.62 8.03
N PHE A 65 8.20 -34.72 7.57
CA PHE A 65 7.07 -35.16 8.42
C PHE A 65 7.07 -36.64 8.80
N SER A 66 7.96 -37.47 8.27
CA SER A 66 7.88 -38.94 8.45
C SER A 66 8.13 -39.43 9.88
N THR A 67 8.56 -38.58 10.83
CA THR A 67 8.93 -39.00 12.19
C THR A 67 8.59 -38.00 13.31
N PHE A 68 7.43 -37.32 13.25
CA PHE A 68 7.00 -36.47 14.37
C PHE A 68 6.59 -37.30 15.59
N THR A 69 7.49 -37.42 16.56
CA THR A 69 7.15 -37.77 17.94
C THR A 69 6.64 -36.53 18.65
N THR A 70 5.53 -36.66 19.38
CA THR A 70 4.74 -35.62 20.07
C THR A 70 5.48 -35.00 21.26
N THR A 71 6.70 -34.50 21.05
CA THR A 71 7.42 -33.76 22.08
C THR A 71 6.69 -32.43 22.29
N PRO A 72 6.22 -32.12 23.52
CA PRO A 72 5.52 -30.88 23.78
C PRO A 72 6.44 -29.71 23.40
N ALA A 73 5.89 -28.79 22.60
CA ALA A 73 6.57 -27.59 22.14
C ALA A 73 6.98 -26.73 23.34
N ASN A 74 8.18 -26.99 23.89
CA ASN A 74 8.88 -25.98 24.66
C ASN A 74 9.04 -24.80 23.71
N GLN A 75 8.41 -23.69 24.07
CA GLN A 75 8.27 -22.47 23.28
C GLN A 75 9.66 -21.95 22.90
N SER A 76 10.21 -22.42 21.78
CA SER A 76 11.40 -21.83 21.21
C SER A 76 11.05 -20.38 20.87
N PRO A 77 11.82 -19.40 21.33
CA PRO A 77 11.52 -18.00 21.07
C PRO A 77 11.42 -17.77 19.56
N LEU A 78 10.47 -16.93 19.17
CA LEU A 78 10.35 -16.48 17.78
C LEU A 78 11.69 -15.85 17.34
N PRO A 79 12.02 -15.94 16.04
CA PRO A 79 13.31 -15.42 15.55
C PRO A 79 13.43 -13.90 15.72
N TYR A 80 12.31 -13.19 15.84
CA TYR A 80 12.26 -11.72 15.89
C TYR A 80 11.57 -11.24 17.16
N SER A 81 12.11 -10.16 17.73
CA SER A 81 11.54 -9.42 18.86
C SER A 81 10.53 -8.35 18.43
N GLY A 82 10.53 -7.95 17.15
CA GLY A 82 9.64 -6.93 16.59
C GLY A 82 9.54 -7.01 15.07
N ILE A 83 8.41 -6.59 14.51
CA ILE A 83 8.16 -6.53 13.06
C ILE A 83 7.94 -5.06 12.66
N ILE A 84 8.56 -4.62 11.56
CA ILE A 84 8.42 -3.26 11.03
C ILE A 84 7.74 -3.34 9.65
N ILE A 85 6.65 -2.59 9.47
CA ILE A 85 5.87 -2.54 8.22
C ILE A 85 5.60 -1.08 7.85
N THR A 86 6.19 -0.60 6.77
CA THR A 86 6.11 0.84 6.41
C THR A 86 5.20 1.14 5.24
N SER A 87 4.50 0.15 4.69
CA SER A 87 3.72 0.30 3.47
C SER A 87 2.55 -0.68 3.43
N GLY A 88 1.39 -0.20 2.96
CA GLY A 88 0.24 -1.05 2.67
C GLY A 88 0.53 -2.11 1.59
N ASN A 89 1.54 -1.93 0.74
CA ASN A 89 1.93 -2.95 -0.24
C ASN A 89 2.71 -4.11 0.40
N SER A 90 3.46 -3.86 1.48
CA SER A 90 4.05 -4.94 2.28
C SER A 90 2.96 -5.82 2.89
N VAL A 91 1.86 -5.20 3.34
CA VAL A 91 0.69 -5.93 3.85
C VAL A 91 0.01 -6.75 2.74
N ILE A 92 -0.13 -6.18 1.53
CA ILE A 92 -0.68 -6.93 0.38
C ILE A 92 0.22 -8.11 0.01
N ALA A 93 1.55 -7.93 0.01
CA ALA A 93 2.49 -9.03 -0.22
C ALA A 93 2.23 -10.17 0.76
N LEU A 94 2.17 -9.84 2.06
CA LEU A 94 1.93 -10.78 3.14
C LEU A 94 0.58 -11.50 3.00
N ASP A 95 -0.51 -10.78 2.73
CA ASP A 95 -1.85 -11.34 2.50
C ASP A 95 -1.84 -12.36 1.35
N ARG A 96 -1.24 -11.99 0.21
CA ARG A 96 -1.15 -12.85 -0.98
C ARG A 96 -0.37 -14.12 -0.68
N THR A 97 0.79 -14.00 -0.05
CA THR A 97 1.62 -15.16 0.28
C THR A 97 0.93 -16.09 1.26
N ILE A 98 0.29 -15.55 2.32
CA ILE A 98 -0.47 -16.37 3.28
C ILE A 98 -1.60 -17.11 2.58
N LYS A 99 -2.37 -16.43 1.73
CA LYS A 99 -3.44 -17.05 0.95
C LYS A 99 -2.92 -18.11 -0.02
N SER A 100 -1.73 -17.91 -0.61
CA SER A 100 -1.08 -18.92 -1.46
C SER A 100 -0.76 -20.18 -0.66
N ILE A 101 -0.10 -20.04 0.49
CA ILE A 101 0.24 -21.17 1.37
C ILE A 101 -1.01 -21.93 1.81
N ILE A 102 -2.08 -21.22 2.21
CA ILE A 102 -3.36 -21.85 2.55
C ILE A 102 -3.88 -22.63 1.34
N SER A 103 -3.94 -22.01 0.17
CA SER A 103 -4.46 -22.63 -1.05
C SER A 103 -3.66 -23.86 -1.48
N GLU A 104 -2.34 -23.83 -1.32
CA GLU A 104 -1.43 -24.97 -1.54
C GLU A 104 -1.72 -26.08 -0.55
N THR A 105 -1.83 -25.76 0.75
CA THR A 105 -2.14 -26.72 1.81
C THR A 105 -3.50 -27.39 1.62
N LEU A 106 -4.49 -26.69 1.06
CA LEU A 106 -5.81 -27.25 0.77
C LEU A 106 -5.80 -28.28 -0.37
N ARG A 107 -4.74 -28.34 -1.18
CA ARG A 107 -4.58 -29.36 -2.23
C ARG A 107 -4.00 -30.67 -1.69
N GLU A 108 -3.46 -30.65 -0.48
CA GLU A 108 -2.93 -31.84 0.19
C GLU A 108 -4.05 -32.83 0.59
N SER A 109 -3.65 -34.06 0.91
CA SER A 109 -4.58 -35.11 1.31
C SER A 109 -5.39 -34.72 2.55
N GLU A 110 -6.64 -35.17 2.63
CA GLU A 110 -7.53 -34.84 3.75
C GLU A 110 -6.98 -35.31 5.11
N GLU A 111 -6.14 -36.35 5.11
CA GLU A 111 -5.50 -36.88 6.31
C GLU A 111 -4.45 -35.92 6.90
N ILE A 112 -3.61 -35.31 6.06
CA ILE A 112 -2.52 -34.44 6.54
C ILE A 112 -2.92 -32.97 6.62
N ARG A 113 -3.89 -32.53 5.81
CA ARG A 113 -4.30 -31.13 5.70
C ARG A 113 -4.62 -30.46 7.05
N PRO A 114 -5.39 -31.05 7.97
CA PRO A 114 -5.67 -30.43 9.28
C PRO A 114 -4.41 -30.18 10.10
N LEU A 115 -3.43 -31.10 10.04
CA LEU A 115 -2.16 -30.97 10.76
C LEU A 115 -1.33 -29.81 10.19
N LEU A 116 -1.22 -29.74 8.86
CA LEU A 116 -0.46 -28.68 8.17
C LEU A 116 -1.07 -27.29 8.44
N LEU A 117 -2.40 -27.16 8.30
CA LEU A 117 -3.12 -25.92 8.56
C LEU A 117 -3.00 -25.49 10.03
N SER A 118 -3.14 -26.42 10.98
CA SER A 118 -3.02 -26.13 12.41
C SER A 118 -1.62 -25.65 12.78
N SER A 119 -0.59 -26.31 12.26
CA SER A 119 0.82 -25.93 12.47
C SER A 119 1.13 -24.56 11.84
N PHE A 120 0.67 -24.31 10.62
CA PHE A 120 0.80 -23.00 9.98
C PHE A 120 0.06 -21.90 10.74
N ALA A 121 -1.20 -22.13 11.14
CA ALA A 121 -2.00 -21.18 11.91
C ALA A 121 -1.34 -20.80 13.24
N LEU A 122 -0.76 -21.79 13.94
CA LEU A 122 -0.08 -21.57 15.21
C LEU A 122 1.17 -20.69 15.04
N ARG A 123 2.02 -20.99 14.06
CA ARG A 123 3.21 -20.19 13.75
C ARG A 123 2.85 -18.77 13.31
N LEU A 124 1.84 -18.65 12.46
CA LEU A 124 1.37 -17.36 11.97
C LEU A 124 0.77 -16.51 13.10
N LYS A 125 -0.01 -17.12 13.99
CA LYS A 125 -0.54 -16.46 15.20
C LYS A 125 0.59 -15.94 16.07
N SER A 126 1.55 -16.80 16.39
CA SER A 126 2.72 -16.43 17.20
C SER A 126 3.52 -15.29 16.55
N PHE A 127 3.73 -15.34 15.23
CA PHE A 127 4.37 -14.27 14.48
C PHE A 127 3.68 -12.91 14.67
N PHE A 128 2.34 -12.83 14.59
CA PHE A 128 1.61 -11.57 14.78
C PHE A 128 1.33 -11.18 16.24
N GLU A 129 1.59 -12.06 17.21
CA GLU A 129 1.66 -11.69 18.62
C GLU A 129 2.97 -10.97 18.97
N THR A 130 3.97 -11.01 18.07
CA THR A 130 5.17 -10.17 18.15
C THR A 130 4.79 -8.70 17.95
N PRO A 131 5.36 -7.75 18.72
CA PRO A 131 5.09 -6.33 18.53
C PRO A 131 5.35 -5.85 17.10
N VAL A 132 4.35 -5.16 16.53
CA VAL A 132 4.39 -4.63 15.17
C VAL A 132 4.49 -3.11 15.20
N PHE A 133 5.40 -2.56 14.41
CA PHE A 133 5.64 -1.12 14.25
C PHE A 133 5.27 -0.71 12.82
N ALA A 134 4.26 0.15 12.68
CA ALA A 134 3.72 0.52 11.38
C ALA A 134 3.82 2.02 11.09
N ILE A 135 4.09 2.36 9.81
CA ILE A 135 3.97 3.75 9.32
C ILE A 135 2.60 3.96 8.68
N GLY A 136 1.84 4.88 9.27
CA GLY A 136 0.63 5.46 8.71
C GLY A 136 -0.65 4.69 9.05
N PRO A 137 -1.76 5.40 9.40
CA PRO A 137 -3.04 4.78 9.73
C PRO A 137 -3.58 3.82 8.68
N ALA A 138 -3.37 4.13 7.39
CA ALA A 138 -3.82 3.29 6.29
C ALA A 138 -3.10 1.92 6.26
N THR A 139 -1.82 1.88 6.63
CA THR A 139 -1.04 0.63 6.68
C THR A 139 -1.51 -0.23 7.85
N SER A 140 -1.64 0.36 9.04
CA SER A 140 -2.14 -0.30 10.25
C SER A 140 -3.52 -0.91 10.06
N LYS A 141 -4.48 -0.10 9.60
CA LYS A 141 -5.86 -0.56 9.34
C LYS A 141 -5.89 -1.68 8.30
N LYS A 142 -5.05 -1.59 7.26
CA LYS A 142 -4.94 -2.64 6.24
C LYS A 142 -4.36 -3.93 6.85
N LEU A 143 -3.35 -3.83 7.73
CA LEU A 143 -2.78 -4.97 8.43
C LEU A 143 -3.82 -5.64 9.33
N GLU A 144 -4.48 -4.89 10.21
CA GLU A 144 -5.54 -5.42 11.08
C GLU A 144 -6.64 -6.11 10.28
N SER A 145 -7.13 -5.47 9.21
CA SER A 145 -8.14 -6.04 8.33
C SER A 145 -7.66 -7.32 7.64
N CYS A 146 -6.40 -7.35 7.21
CA CYS A 146 -5.78 -8.51 6.59
C CYS A 146 -5.74 -9.69 7.57
N ILE A 147 -5.21 -9.47 8.78
CA ILE A 147 -5.06 -10.52 9.78
C ILE A 147 -6.43 -11.03 10.24
N ASN A 148 -7.37 -10.11 10.52
CA ASN A 148 -8.72 -10.50 10.87
C ASN A 148 -9.39 -11.32 9.76
N SER A 149 -9.28 -10.90 8.49
CA SER A 149 -9.81 -11.68 7.38
C SER A 149 -9.18 -13.07 7.32
N ILE A 150 -7.86 -13.18 7.40
CA ILE A 150 -7.17 -14.48 7.35
C ILE A 150 -7.69 -15.43 8.44
N PHE A 151 -7.84 -14.97 9.68
CA PHE A 151 -8.28 -15.82 10.79
C PHE A 151 -9.80 -15.96 10.93
N THR A 152 -10.61 -15.28 10.11
CA THR A 152 -12.09 -15.38 10.17
C THR A 152 -12.73 -15.94 8.90
N THR A 153 -12.14 -15.71 7.74
CA THR A 153 -12.71 -16.07 6.43
C THR A 153 -12.01 -17.25 5.76
N THR A 154 -10.97 -17.81 6.37
CA THR A 154 -10.23 -18.95 5.81
C THR A 154 -10.37 -20.20 6.68
N GLU A 155 -9.87 -21.33 6.19
CA GLU A 155 -9.83 -22.59 6.95
C GLU A 155 -9.02 -22.50 8.25
N LEU A 156 -8.14 -21.48 8.39
CA LEU A 156 -7.42 -21.23 9.65
C LEU A 156 -8.36 -20.84 10.81
N ALA A 157 -9.55 -20.30 10.51
CA ALA A 157 -10.56 -19.97 11.52
C ALA A 157 -11.02 -21.20 12.33
N LYS A 158 -10.89 -22.41 11.77
CA LYS A 158 -11.20 -23.67 12.46
C LYS A 158 -10.06 -24.13 13.38
N CYS A 159 -8.85 -23.62 13.15
CA CYS A 159 -7.64 -24.07 13.85
C CYS A 159 -7.26 -23.14 15.01
N GLN A 160 -7.44 -21.82 14.85
CA GLN A 160 -6.95 -20.82 15.80
C GLN A 160 -7.86 -19.58 15.82
N THR A 161 -7.89 -18.90 16.97
CA THR A 161 -8.45 -17.55 17.07
C THR A 161 -7.48 -16.51 16.50
N PRO A 162 -7.97 -15.34 16.05
CA PRO A 162 -7.10 -14.24 15.65
C PRO A 162 -6.07 -13.88 16.73
N PRO A 163 -4.83 -13.50 16.35
CA PRO A 163 -3.78 -13.11 17.29
C PRO A 163 -4.13 -11.81 18.02
N SER A 164 -3.69 -11.67 19.27
CA SER A 164 -3.74 -10.40 20.00
C SER A 164 -2.54 -9.55 19.60
N MET A 165 -2.68 -8.77 18.53
CA MET A 165 -1.59 -7.99 17.97
C MET A 165 -1.29 -6.74 18.82
N VAL A 166 -0.01 -6.55 19.18
CA VAL A 166 0.48 -5.31 19.79
C VAL A 166 1.00 -4.40 18.69
N LEU A 167 0.13 -3.52 18.18
CA LEU A 167 0.45 -2.61 17.07
C LEU A 167 0.80 -1.21 17.60
N GLN A 168 1.98 -0.72 17.23
CA GLN A 168 2.43 0.65 17.45
C GLN A 168 2.49 1.38 16.12
N GLU A 169 1.73 2.46 15.99
CA GLU A 169 1.63 3.24 14.76
C GLU A 169 2.29 4.62 14.92
N ALA A 170 2.93 5.09 13.85
CA ALA A 170 3.30 6.49 13.72
C ALA A 170 3.06 7.03 12.30
N PRO A 171 2.80 8.35 12.14
CA PRO A 171 2.62 8.98 10.83
C PRO A 171 3.80 8.87 9.85
N ASN A 172 5.04 8.76 10.35
CA ASN A 172 6.26 8.68 9.55
C ASN A 172 7.42 8.02 10.31
N ALA A 173 8.53 7.75 9.61
CA ALA A 173 9.68 7.05 10.17
C ALA A 173 10.32 7.76 11.38
N ASN A 174 10.43 9.09 11.34
CA ASN A 174 11.04 9.87 12.43
C ASN A 174 10.22 9.78 13.72
N GLN A 175 8.90 9.63 13.61
CA GLN A 175 8.01 9.46 14.75
C GLN A 175 7.88 7.99 15.18
N LEU A 176 8.14 7.03 14.29
CA LEU A 176 8.14 5.60 14.62
C LEU A 176 9.40 5.18 15.39
N LEU A 177 10.55 5.76 15.06
CA LEU A 177 11.83 5.40 15.66
C LEU A 177 11.87 5.51 17.19
N PRO A 178 11.38 6.59 17.83
CA PRO A 178 11.28 6.66 19.29
C PRO A 178 10.52 5.48 19.91
N LEU A 179 9.41 5.07 19.30
CA LEU A 179 8.61 3.92 19.76
C LEU A 179 9.39 2.61 19.69
N ILE A 180 10.13 2.41 18.58
CA ILE A 180 11.02 1.25 18.41
C ILE A 180 12.12 1.27 19.47
N PHE A 181 12.79 2.40 19.69
CA PHE A 181 13.86 2.51 20.69
C PHE A 181 13.36 2.30 22.12
N ASP A 182 12.17 2.79 22.46
CA ASP A 182 11.56 2.57 23.77
C ASP A 182 11.23 1.10 24.01
N TYR A 183 10.88 0.36 22.96
CA TYR A 183 10.72 -1.09 23.03
C TYR A 183 12.07 -1.82 23.12
N ILE A 184 13.09 -1.40 22.37
CA ILE A 184 14.45 -1.99 22.43
C ILE A 184 15.04 -1.94 23.85
N LYS A 185 14.77 -0.87 24.60
CA LYS A 185 15.21 -0.76 26.00
C LYS A 185 14.67 -1.91 26.86
N LYS A 186 13.50 -2.47 26.53
CA LYS A 186 12.78 -3.50 27.30
C LYS A 186 13.12 -4.94 26.92
N VAL A 187 13.80 -5.19 25.79
CA VAL A 187 14.12 -6.53 25.30
C VAL A 187 15.61 -6.82 25.36
N ASP A 188 16.01 -8.00 25.81
CA ASP A 188 17.43 -8.32 26.01
C ASP A 188 18.20 -8.40 24.69
N SER A 189 17.61 -9.07 23.68
CA SER A 189 18.21 -9.30 22.37
C SER A 189 17.32 -8.72 21.26
N PRO A 190 17.48 -7.44 20.91
CA PRO A 190 16.66 -6.80 19.88
C PRO A 190 17.02 -7.33 18.48
N ASN A 191 16.16 -8.18 17.93
CA ASN A 191 16.19 -8.60 16.53
C ASN A 191 14.89 -8.21 15.84
N PHE A 192 14.95 -7.49 14.73
CA PHE A 192 13.79 -6.96 14.04
C PHE A 192 13.69 -7.47 12.61
N LEU A 193 12.47 -7.78 12.19
CA LEU A 193 12.15 -8.05 10.80
C LEU A 193 11.57 -6.79 10.16
N PHE A 194 12.16 -6.32 9.06
CA PHE A 194 11.67 -5.18 8.31
C PHE A 194 11.16 -5.60 6.92
N LEU A 195 9.83 -5.60 6.74
CA LEU A 195 9.16 -5.89 5.48
C LEU A 195 8.94 -4.61 4.68
N CYS A 196 9.71 -4.43 3.61
CA CYS A 196 9.79 -3.16 2.89
C CYS A 196 9.69 -3.30 1.37
N GLY A 197 9.54 -2.16 0.70
CA GLY A 197 9.69 -2.07 -0.75
C GLY A 197 11.15 -1.94 -1.17
N ASP A 198 11.41 -2.11 -2.46
CA ASP A 198 12.72 -1.87 -3.08
C ASP A 198 13.17 -0.41 -2.89
N ILE A 199 12.23 0.53 -3.00
CA ILE A 199 12.40 1.94 -2.69
C ILE A 199 12.04 2.17 -1.21
N SER A 200 12.83 1.59 -0.29
CA SER A 200 12.65 1.85 1.14
C SER A 200 13.32 3.15 1.56
N LEU A 201 12.71 3.87 2.51
CA LEU A 201 13.39 4.96 3.21
C LEU A 201 14.53 4.38 4.05
N GLU A 202 15.75 4.78 3.73
CA GLU A 202 16.96 4.42 4.49
C GLU A 202 16.95 4.94 5.93
N THR A 203 15.98 5.78 6.31
CA THR A 203 15.87 6.37 7.64
C THR A 203 15.82 5.32 8.75
N ILE A 204 14.98 4.27 8.61
CA ILE A 204 14.87 3.24 9.64
C ILE A 204 16.13 2.35 9.68
N PRO A 205 16.59 1.74 8.56
CA PRO A 205 17.82 0.94 8.57
C PRO A 205 19.02 1.71 9.11
N LYS A 206 19.23 2.96 8.69
CA LYS A 206 20.35 3.78 9.18
C LYS A 206 20.26 4.09 10.67
N ALA A 207 19.07 4.40 11.16
CA ALA A 207 18.88 4.67 12.59
C ALA A 207 19.10 3.43 13.45
N LEU A 208 18.66 2.24 12.98
CA LEU A 208 18.83 0.98 13.71
C LEU A 208 20.20 0.33 13.52
N ALA A 209 20.99 0.75 12.53
CA ALA A 209 22.35 0.26 12.31
C ALA A 209 23.35 0.74 13.38
N SER A 210 23.02 1.81 14.12
CA SER A 210 23.90 2.34 15.16
C SER A 210 23.67 1.58 16.48
N PRO A 211 24.74 1.18 17.19
CA PRO A 211 24.60 0.60 18.52
C PRO A 211 23.97 1.61 19.47
N ILE A 212 23.19 1.12 20.43
CA ILE A 212 22.71 1.95 21.54
C ILE A 212 23.86 2.09 22.52
N VAL A 213 24.32 3.33 22.72
CA VAL A 213 25.40 3.65 23.66
C VAL A 213 24.87 4.34 24.90
N ASP A 214 25.51 4.09 26.05
CA ASP A 214 25.24 4.82 27.28
C ASP A 214 25.77 6.25 27.14
N SER A 215 24.93 7.25 27.42
CA SER A 215 25.32 8.64 27.26
C SER A 215 26.41 9.11 28.24
N ASN A 216 26.60 8.40 29.35
CA ASN A 216 27.57 8.75 30.38
C ASN A 216 28.91 8.06 30.16
N THR A 217 28.89 6.78 29.78
CA THR A 217 30.12 5.98 29.65
C THR A 217 30.62 5.89 28.20
N GLY A 218 29.74 6.09 27.22
CA GLY A 218 30.02 5.85 25.81
C GLY A 218 30.09 4.37 25.44
N GLU A 219 29.81 3.45 26.37
CA GLU A 219 29.85 2.01 26.13
C GLU A 219 28.59 1.54 25.38
N THR A 220 28.76 0.57 24.48
CA THR A 220 27.65 -0.08 23.78
C THR A 220 26.82 -0.90 24.76
N ILE A 221 25.55 -0.49 24.94
CA ILE A 221 24.55 -1.20 25.75
C ILE A 221 23.95 -2.36 24.95
N LYS A 222 23.51 -2.10 23.70
CA LYS A 222 22.85 -3.09 22.84
C LYS A 222 23.19 -2.88 21.37
N THR A 223 23.37 -4.00 20.67
CA THR A 223 23.41 -4.06 19.21
C THR A 223 22.05 -4.53 18.71
N ILE A 224 21.53 -3.89 17.66
CA ILE A 224 20.24 -4.24 17.06
C ILE A 224 20.52 -5.08 15.81
N GLU A 225 19.95 -6.28 15.76
CA GLU A 225 19.92 -7.08 14.53
C GLU A 225 18.69 -6.67 13.71
N LEU A 226 18.89 -6.39 12.42
CA LEU A 226 17.81 -6.00 11.51
C LEU A 226 17.85 -6.85 10.25
N THR A 227 16.90 -7.77 10.14
CA THR A 227 16.67 -8.54 8.92
C THR A 227 15.75 -7.75 8.00
N ARG A 228 16.30 -7.25 6.90
CA ARG A 228 15.53 -6.55 5.86
C ARG A 228 15.10 -7.52 4.77
N ILE A 229 13.80 -7.55 4.47
CA ILE A 229 13.25 -8.32 3.36
C ILE A 229 12.47 -7.38 2.45
N VAL A 230 12.87 -7.36 1.18
CA VAL A 230 12.16 -6.62 0.13
C VAL A 230 11.00 -7.50 -0.35
N VAL A 231 9.78 -7.14 0.04
CA VAL A 231 8.57 -7.94 -0.23
C VAL A 231 7.77 -7.42 -1.42
N TYR A 232 8.09 -6.23 -1.93
CA TYR A 232 7.54 -5.72 -3.18
C TYR A 232 8.51 -4.79 -3.90
N LYS A 233 8.33 -4.65 -5.21
CA LYS A 233 9.05 -3.71 -6.07
C LYS A 233 8.08 -2.73 -6.70
N THR A 234 8.43 -1.45 -6.71
CA THR A 234 7.65 -0.42 -7.43
C THR A 234 8.14 -0.33 -8.87
N ILE A 235 7.26 -0.61 -9.82
CA ILE A 235 7.53 -0.51 -11.25
C ILE A 235 6.89 0.79 -11.75
N LYS A 236 7.67 1.67 -12.38
CA LYS A 236 7.09 2.82 -13.07
C LYS A 236 6.59 2.35 -14.43
N ASN A 237 5.35 2.72 -14.79
CA ASN A 237 4.88 2.45 -16.14
C ASN A 237 5.76 3.19 -17.15
N ASP A 238 6.05 2.52 -18.26
CA ASP A 238 6.87 3.11 -19.29
C ASP A 238 6.15 4.33 -19.89
N PRO A 239 6.89 5.41 -20.24
CA PRO A 239 6.28 6.62 -20.78
C PRO A 239 5.43 6.40 -22.03
N GLN A 240 5.75 5.40 -22.86
CA GLN A 240 5.01 5.11 -24.10
C GLN A 240 3.64 4.52 -23.80
N THR A 241 3.53 3.58 -22.86
CA THR A 241 2.26 3.04 -22.36
C THR A 241 1.40 4.13 -21.72
N VAL A 242 2.00 5.04 -20.96
CA VAL A 242 1.29 6.18 -20.38
C VAL A 242 0.81 7.14 -21.47
N LEU A 243 1.65 7.45 -22.46
CA LEU A 243 1.32 8.28 -23.60
C LEU A 243 0.16 7.68 -24.41
N ALA A 244 0.23 6.41 -24.78
CA ALA A 244 -0.85 5.73 -25.51
C ALA A 244 -2.19 5.80 -24.77
N LYS A 245 -2.19 5.68 -23.42
CA LYS A 245 -3.40 5.87 -22.61
C LYS A 245 -3.88 7.32 -22.61
N LEU A 246 -2.97 8.29 -22.55
CA LEU A 246 -3.30 9.71 -22.65
C LEU A 246 -3.88 10.07 -24.02
N GLU A 247 -3.38 9.48 -25.10
CA GLU A 247 -3.91 9.66 -26.46
C GLU A 247 -5.35 9.14 -26.57
N LEU A 248 -5.64 7.94 -26.04
CA LEU A 248 -7.02 7.43 -25.98
C LEU A 248 -7.96 8.35 -25.19
N VAL A 249 -7.48 8.90 -24.07
CA VAL A 249 -8.22 9.89 -23.28
C VAL A 249 -8.38 11.20 -24.07
N SER A 250 -7.36 11.62 -24.81
CA SER A 250 -7.37 12.83 -25.65
C SER A 250 -8.42 12.73 -26.75
N ASP A 251 -8.47 11.62 -27.48
CA ASP A 251 -9.49 11.38 -28.51
C ASP A 251 -10.89 11.42 -27.94
N PHE A 252 -11.07 10.83 -26.75
CA PHE A 252 -12.32 10.87 -26.01
C PHE A 252 -12.71 12.32 -25.63
N ILE A 253 -11.77 13.10 -25.09
CA ILE A 253 -11.97 14.51 -24.74
C ILE A 253 -12.34 15.32 -25.99
N ILE A 254 -11.55 15.26 -27.06
CA ILE A 254 -11.78 16.05 -28.27
C ILE A 254 -13.16 15.73 -28.87
N SER A 255 -13.53 14.46 -28.93
CA SER A 255 -14.79 14.01 -29.52
C SER A 255 -16.01 14.39 -28.68
N ASN A 256 -15.94 14.23 -27.35
CA ASN A 256 -17.12 14.38 -26.49
C ASN A 256 -17.26 15.77 -25.88
N ILE A 257 -16.16 16.48 -25.74
CA ILE A 257 -16.07 17.69 -24.94
C ILE A 257 -15.91 18.90 -25.86
N ILE A 258 -14.84 18.93 -26.67
CA ILE A 258 -14.52 20.08 -27.53
C ILE A 258 -15.49 20.17 -28.72
N SER A 259 -15.71 19.06 -29.42
CA SER A 259 -16.55 19.04 -30.62
C SER A 259 -18.02 19.34 -30.33
N ASN A 260 -18.51 18.94 -29.15
CA ASN A 260 -19.87 19.25 -28.70
C ASN A 260 -20.01 20.68 -28.17
N GLY A 261 -19.00 21.22 -27.48
CA GLY A 261 -18.99 22.62 -27.06
C GLY A 261 -19.09 23.59 -28.24
N ASN A 262 -18.35 23.33 -29.31
CA ASN A 262 -18.41 24.14 -30.53
C ASN A 262 -19.78 24.11 -31.22
N ARG A 263 -20.56 23.01 -31.07
CA ARG A 263 -21.92 22.92 -31.62
C ARG A 263 -22.95 23.69 -30.79
N LEU A 264 -22.77 23.74 -29.47
CA LEU A 264 -23.67 24.43 -28.53
C LEU A 264 -23.46 25.95 -28.54
N ASN A 265 -22.27 26.45 -28.89
CA ASN A 265 -22.03 27.89 -29.02
C ASN A 265 -22.86 28.59 -30.13
N ASN A 266 -23.52 27.83 -31.01
CA ASN A 266 -24.49 28.35 -31.98
C ASN A 266 -25.92 28.47 -31.41
N SER A 267 -26.19 27.92 -30.23
CA SER A 267 -27.40 28.18 -29.47
C SER A 267 -27.11 29.27 -28.44
N ASN A 268 -28.02 30.23 -28.27
CA ASN A 268 -27.91 31.34 -27.30
C ASN A 268 -27.88 30.89 -25.83
N ASP A 269 -27.65 29.60 -25.55
CA ASP A 269 -27.51 29.06 -24.21
C ASP A 269 -26.08 29.30 -23.75
N SER A 270 -25.90 30.47 -23.15
CA SER A 270 -24.60 30.98 -22.75
C SER A 270 -23.88 30.04 -21.79
N ASN A 271 -22.70 29.62 -22.23
CA ASN A 271 -21.51 29.41 -21.38
C ASN A 271 -21.47 28.12 -20.55
N ILE A 272 -21.60 26.97 -21.21
CA ILE A 272 -21.28 25.69 -20.57
C ILE A 272 -19.87 25.26 -20.99
N ASP A 273 -18.88 25.73 -20.25
CA ASP A 273 -17.49 25.31 -20.44
C ASP A 273 -17.30 23.85 -20.02
N PRO A 274 -16.57 23.06 -20.81
CA PRO A 274 -16.30 21.69 -20.46
C PRO A 274 -15.44 21.53 -19.19
N TYR A 275 -15.93 20.72 -18.24
CA TYR A 275 -15.25 20.49 -16.97
C TYR A 275 -14.34 19.25 -17.01
N LEU A 276 -13.05 19.45 -17.28
CA LEU A 276 -12.00 18.43 -17.21
C LEU A 276 -11.17 18.61 -15.93
N VAL A 277 -11.05 17.54 -15.14
CA VAL A 277 -10.18 17.51 -13.96
C VAL A 277 -9.15 16.40 -14.04
N LEU A 278 -7.90 16.73 -13.72
CA LEU A 278 -6.80 15.78 -13.54
C LEU A 278 -6.56 15.57 -12.05
N VAL A 279 -6.63 14.33 -11.59
CA VAL A 279 -6.51 13.97 -10.18
C VAL A 279 -5.22 13.19 -9.94
N PHE A 280 -4.34 13.70 -9.09
CA PHE A 280 -3.05 13.09 -8.79
C PHE A 280 -3.01 12.47 -7.39
N PHE A 281 -2.52 11.24 -7.31
CA PHE A 281 -2.45 10.47 -6.06
C PHE A 281 -1.07 10.44 -5.41
N SER A 282 -0.02 10.88 -6.10
CA SER A 282 1.34 10.92 -5.55
C SER A 282 2.25 11.93 -6.28
N PRO A 283 3.29 12.45 -5.62
CA PRO A 283 4.33 13.26 -6.28
C PRO A 283 5.03 12.52 -7.42
N SER A 284 5.30 11.22 -7.24
CA SER A 284 5.91 10.38 -8.27
C SER A 284 5.04 10.25 -9.51
N GLY A 285 3.70 10.20 -9.35
CA GLY A 285 2.79 10.20 -10.48
C GLY A 285 2.89 11.47 -11.32
N ILE A 286 3.01 12.63 -10.67
CA ILE A 286 3.21 13.92 -11.35
C ILE A 286 4.52 13.90 -12.14
N ASP A 287 5.62 13.44 -11.55
CA ASP A 287 6.91 13.36 -12.25
C ASP A 287 6.87 12.43 -13.46
N THR A 288 6.06 11.36 -13.43
CA THR A 288 5.87 10.44 -14.56
C THR A 288 5.16 11.12 -15.75
N VAL A 289 4.16 11.96 -15.50
CA VAL A 289 3.28 12.46 -16.59
C VAL A 289 3.49 13.91 -16.97
N LYS A 290 4.23 14.70 -16.18
CA LYS A 290 4.31 16.16 -16.37
C LYS A 290 4.71 16.60 -17.78
N ASN A 291 5.65 15.90 -18.42
CA ASN A 291 6.09 16.25 -19.78
C ASN A 291 5.09 15.77 -20.84
N LEU A 292 4.37 14.67 -20.57
CA LEU A 292 3.40 14.11 -21.51
C LEU A 292 2.11 14.94 -21.53
N ILE A 293 1.60 15.35 -20.35
CA ILE A 293 0.31 16.04 -20.30
C ILE A 293 0.35 17.45 -20.86
N VAL A 294 1.48 18.15 -20.76
CA VAL A 294 1.61 19.53 -21.28
C VAL A 294 1.65 19.60 -22.80
N GLU A 295 1.98 18.47 -23.45
CA GLU A 295 1.98 18.31 -24.90
C GLU A 295 0.58 17.92 -25.45
N MET A 296 -0.37 17.60 -24.57
CA MET A 296 -1.71 17.17 -25.00
C MET A 296 -2.52 18.34 -25.59
N PRO A 297 -3.24 18.14 -26.72
CA PRO A 297 -4.01 19.20 -27.37
C PRO A 297 -5.07 19.88 -26.47
N TRP A 298 -5.60 19.15 -25.50
CA TRP A 298 -6.60 19.65 -24.56
C TRP A 298 -6.00 20.41 -23.36
N TRP A 299 -4.67 20.38 -23.16
CA TRP A 299 -4.03 21.03 -22.01
C TRP A 299 -4.15 22.56 -22.02
N SER A 300 -4.24 23.15 -23.21
CA SER A 300 -4.46 24.59 -23.44
C SER A 300 -5.88 25.05 -23.08
N HIS A 301 -6.80 24.13 -22.84
CA HIS A 301 -8.17 24.43 -22.43
C HIS A 301 -8.25 24.55 -20.90
N THR A 302 -9.46 24.83 -20.38
CA THR A 302 -9.74 24.88 -18.94
C THR A 302 -9.57 23.49 -18.33
N VAL A 303 -8.39 23.25 -17.75
CA VAL A 303 -8.06 22.02 -17.02
C VAL A 303 -7.91 22.34 -15.54
N HIS A 304 -8.72 21.69 -14.71
CA HIS A 304 -8.62 21.76 -13.27
C HIS A 304 -7.67 20.68 -12.75
N LEU A 305 -6.91 20.99 -11.71
CA LEU A 305 -6.01 20.04 -11.07
C LEU A 305 -6.51 19.72 -9.67
N ALA A 306 -6.39 18.46 -9.27
CA ALA A 306 -6.68 18.02 -7.93
C ALA A 306 -5.61 17.06 -7.41
N ALA A 307 -5.40 17.06 -6.09
CA ALA A 307 -4.41 16.24 -5.43
C ALA A 307 -4.98 15.59 -4.17
N ILE A 308 -4.62 14.32 -3.96
CA ILE A 308 -5.10 13.50 -2.83
C ILE A 308 -4.62 13.99 -1.45
N GLY A 309 -3.61 14.87 -1.39
CA GLY A 309 -3.06 15.38 -0.14
C GLY A 309 -2.00 16.47 -0.33
N ASN A 310 -1.53 17.04 0.79
CA ASN A 310 -0.64 18.21 0.83
C ASN A 310 0.62 18.06 -0.04
N THR A 311 1.39 16.98 0.14
CA THR A 311 2.65 16.79 -0.59
C THR A 311 2.43 16.69 -2.10
N THR A 312 1.38 16.01 -2.53
CA THR A 312 1.01 15.91 -3.95
C THR A 312 0.52 17.25 -4.48
N ALA A 313 -0.28 18.00 -3.71
CA ALA A 313 -0.78 19.32 -4.10
C ALA A 313 0.35 20.32 -4.30
N GLN A 314 1.32 20.36 -3.37
CA GLN A 314 2.50 21.22 -3.48
C GLN A 314 3.30 20.90 -4.75
N LYS A 315 3.63 19.62 -4.95
CA LYS A 315 4.34 19.18 -6.16
C LYS A 315 3.59 19.54 -7.45
N CYS A 316 2.27 19.44 -7.44
CA CYS A 316 1.41 19.76 -8.57
C CYS A 316 1.45 21.27 -8.88
N ALA A 317 1.37 22.12 -7.86
CA ALA A 317 1.48 23.56 -7.98
C ALA A 317 2.86 23.99 -8.50
N ASP A 318 3.93 23.39 -7.98
CA ASP A 318 5.32 23.68 -8.39
C ASP A 318 5.58 23.33 -9.86
N VAL A 319 4.98 22.23 -10.34
CA VAL A 319 5.24 21.71 -11.70
C VAL A 319 4.35 22.36 -12.75
N PHE A 320 3.06 22.57 -12.47
CA PHE A 320 2.11 23.03 -13.48
C PHE A 320 1.76 24.52 -13.37
N ILE A 321 2.13 25.19 -12.28
CA ILE A 321 1.86 26.61 -12.06
C ILE A 321 0.36 26.93 -12.26
N LYS A 322 -0.50 26.07 -11.71
CA LYS A 322 -1.97 26.17 -11.76
C LYS A 322 -2.56 25.96 -10.35
N PRO A 323 -3.72 26.56 -10.03
CA PRO A 323 -4.43 26.23 -8.80
C PRO A 323 -4.74 24.73 -8.70
N VAL A 324 -4.56 24.16 -7.52
CA VAL A 324 -4.77 22.72 -7.26
C VAL A 324 -5.80 22.55 -6.15
N ALA A 325 -6.93 21.91 -6.45
CA ALA A 325 -7.86 21.43 -5.43
C ALA A 325 -7.17 20.38 -4.56
N LYS A 326 -7.25 20.55 -3.25
CA LYS A 326 -6.56 19.69 -2.31
C LYS A 326 -7.56 18.96 -1.44
N ALA A 327 -7.53 17.63 -1.47
CA ALA A 327 -8.40 16.83 -0.62
C ALA A 327 -8.12 17.07 0.87
N SER A 328 -9.19 17.16 1.66
CA SER A 328 -9.15 17.26 3.14
C SER A 328 -8.62 15.97 3.78
N SER A 329 -8.87 14.84 3.13
CA SER A 329 -8.39 13.51 3.49
C SER A 329 -8.06 12.70 2.23
N PRO A 330 -7.17 11.69 2.30
CA PRO A 330 -6.86 10.83 1.16
C PRO A 330 -7.96 9.79 0.92
N SER A 331 -9.16 10.28 0.58
CA SER A 331 -10.37 9.48 0.39
C SER A 331 -11.16 9.97 -0.84
N PRO A 332 -12.07 9.14 -1.39
CA PRO A 332 -12.97 9.57 -2.46
C PRO A 332 -13.83 10.78 -2.06
N ASP A 333 -14.33 10.81 -0.83
CA ASP A 333 -15.14 11.92 -0.30
C ASP A 333 -14.32 13.21 -0.19
N GLY A 334 -13.09 13.13 0.36
CA GLY A 334 -12.22 14.29 0.50
C GLY A 334 -11.82 14.91 -0.83
N LEU A 335 -11.64 14.09 -1.88
CA LEU A 335 -11.40 14.59 -3.24
C LEU A 335 -12.64 15.26 -3.83
N LEU A 336 -13.81 14.62 -3.72
CA LEU A 336 -15.05 15.17 -4.26
C LEU A 336 -15.41 16.51 -3.60
N GLU A 337 -15.25 16.61 -2.28
CA GLU A 337 -15.41 17.86 -1.52
C GLU A 337 -14.50 18.97 -2.08
N ALA A 338 -13.22 18.66 -2.29
CA ALA A 338 -12.26 19.63 -2.84
C ALA A 338 -12.63 20.09 -4.25
N LEU A 339 -13.19 19.21 -5.09
CA LEU A 339 -13.66 19.56 -6.44
C LEU A 339 -14.91 20.43 -6.43
N ASN A 340 -15.86 20.17 -5.53
CA ASN A 340 -17.09 20.97 -5.42
C ASN A 340 -16.78 22.40 -4.93
N ASN A 341 -15.76 22.55 -4.09
CA ASN A 341 -15.30 23.87 -3.66
C ASN A 341 -14.60 24.65 -4.79
N LEU A 342 -14.02 23.96 -5.77
CA LEU A 342 -13.35 24.59 -6.91
C LEU A 342 -14.35 25.17 -7.92
N SER A 343 -15.55 24.58 -8.04
CA SER A 343 -16.64 25.10 -8.89
C SER A 343 -17.32 26.36 -8.36
N ASN A 344 -16.99 26.80 -7.13
CA ASN A 344 -17.53 28.03 -6.54
C ASN A 344 -16.57 29.22 -6.65
N LEU A 345 -15.44 29.05 -7.36
CA LEU A 345 -14.42 30.08 -7.62
C LEU A 345 -14.58 30.64 -9.04
#